data_AF-A0A399UIJ5-F1
#
_entry.id   AF-A0A399UIJ5-F1
#
_cell.length_a   1.000
_cell.length_b   1.000
_cell.length_c   1.000
_cell.angle_alpha   90.00
_cell.angle_beta   90.00
_cell.angle_gamma   90.00
#
_symmetry.space_group_name_H-M   'P 1'
#
loop_
_entity.id
_entity.type
_entity.pdbx_description
1 polymer ?
#
loop_
_entity_poly.entity_id
_entity_poly.type
_entity_poly.pdbx_seq_one_letter_code
_entity_poly.pdbx_strand_id
1 'polypeptide(L)'
;MTETAETAPKGDWADRTEQAVLDAAIERAPALGWNTRMTRAACEACGLSLGDQELLLPNGPRDLAVLLSRRHDARALKALEATPAATMKIRERIAAAVSARMEAGAQDLEAAKRCAGFLSLPTNVDLGFKLAWETADHLWRWAGDTATDQNHYSKRAILGGILIPALTMRWFDGREAAEAFVARRIENVMAFEKWKAGKDFDAPVRTITEALGRLRYGQKA
;
A
#
# COMPACT_ATOMS: atom_id res chain seq x y z
N MET A 1 25.24 -26.60 38.15
CA MET A 1 25.36 -25.26 37.53
C MET A 1 24.66 -25.33 36.20
N THR A 2 23.58 -24.58 36.11
CA THR A 2 22.61 -24.55 35.02
C THR A 2 23.27 -24.08 33.73
N GLU A 3 23.19 -24.93 32.71
CA GLU A 3 23.59 -24.62 31.35
C GLU A 3 22.62 -23.59 30.80
N THR A 4 23.15 -22.40 30.49
CA THR A 4 22.41 -21.26 29.97
C THR A 4 21.84 -21.66 28.61
N ALA A 5 20.52 -21.86 28.54
CA ALA A 5 19.82 -22.03 27.28
C ALA A 5 20.10 -20.81 26.39
N GLU A 6 20.87 -21.05 25.34
CA GLU A 6 21.26 -20.08 24.34
C GLU A 6 19.98 -19.59 23.64
N THR A 7 19.62 -18.33 23.88
CA THR A 7 18.46 -17.69 23.27
C THR A 7 18.65 -17.60 21.76
N ALA A 8 18.03 -18.53 21.03
CA ALA A 8 17.93 -18.50 19.58
C ALA A 8 17.38 -17.13 19.12
N PRO A 9 17.95 -16.52 18.06
CA PRO A 9 17.52 -15.21 17.59
C PRO A 9 16.08 -15.31 17.06
N LYS A 10 15.15 -14.57 17.68
CA LYS A 10 13.74 -14.45 17.28
C LYS A 10 13.61 -13.71 15.94
N GLY A 11 13.85 -14.42 14.84
CA GLY A 11 12.87 -14.41 13.74
C GLY A 11 11.87 -15.51 14.09
N ASP A 12 10.64 -15.13 14.41
CA ASP A 12 9.68 -16.00 15.08
C ASP A 12 9.40 -17.24 14.21
N TRP A 13 9.15 -18.39 14.84
CA TRP A 13 8.59 -19.55 14.13
C TRP A 13 7.35 -19.12 13.32
N ALA A 14 6.57 -18.19 13.88
CA ALA A 14 5.43 -17.57 13.21
C ALA A 14 5.85 -16.93 11.87
N ASP A 15 6.82 -16.01 11.85
CA ASP A 15 7.25 -15.31 10.62
C ASP A 15 7.64 -16.29 9.50
N ARG A 16 8.44 -17.32 9.82
CA ARG A 16 8.86 -18.32 8.82
C ARG A 16 7.68 -19.14 8.32
N THR A 17 6.78 -19.52 9.22
CA THR A 17 5.61 -20.32 8.89
C THR A 17 4.61 -19.52 8.07
N GLU A 18 4.36 -18.25 8.42
CA GLU A 18 3.56 -17.30 7.63
C GLU A 18 4.08 -17.17 6.20
N GLN A 19 5.39 -17.01 6.02
CA GLN A 19 5.97 -16.91 4.68
C GLN A 19 5.84 -18.24 3.90
N ALA A 20 6.04 -19.39 4.55
CA ALA A 20 5.87 -20.70 3.91
C ALA A 20 4.41 -20.94 3.48
N VAL A 21 3.45 -20.59 4.34
CA VAL A 21 2.02 -20.69 4.00
C VAL A 21 1.66 -19.71 2.89
N LEU A 22 2.22 -18.50 2.90
CA LEU A 22 2.01 -17.53 1.82
C LEU A 22 2.57 -18.04 0.47
N ASP A 23 3.73 -18.70 0.46
CA ASP A 23 4.27 -19.33 -0.76
C ASP A 23 3.31 -20.41 -1.29
N ALA A 24 2.85 -21.31 -0.41
CA ALA A 24 1.88 -22.33 -0.77
C ALA A 24 0.53 -21.73 -1.25
N ALA A 25 0.11 -20.61 -0.67
CA ALA A 25 -1.09 -19.87 -1.06
C ALA A 25 -0.95 -19.25 -2.45
N ILE A 26 0.20 -18.64 -2.77
CA ILE A 26 0.49 -18.04 -4.08
C ILE A 26 0.41 -19.10 -5.19
N GLU A 27 0.99 -20.29 -4.98
CA GLU A 27 0.92 -21.40 -5.93
C GLU A 27 -0.52 -21.88 -6.20
N ARG A 28 -1.38 -21.83 -5.16
CA ARG A 28 -2.74 -22.39 -5.20
C ARG A 28 -3.80 -21.38 -5.63
N ALA A 29 -3.56 -20.09 -5.41
CA ALA A 29 -4.50 -19.02 -5.69
C ALA A 29 -5.05 -19.03 -7.13
N PRO A 30 -4.26 -19.30 -8.20
CA PRO A 30 -4.78 -19.34 -9.56
C PRO A 30 -5.91 -20.35 -9.77
N ALA A 31 -5.82 -21.51 -9.09
CA ALA A 31 -6.81 -22.58 -9.21
C ALA A 31 -7.95 -22.47 -8.18
N LEU A 32 -7.63 -22.14 -6.92
CA LEU A 32 -8.60 -22.14 -5.82
C LEU A 32 -9.26 -20.77 -5.57
N GLY A 33 -8.74 -19.70 -6.17
CA GLY A 33 -9.09 -18.32 -5.84
C GLY A 33 -8.51 -17.88 -4.49
N TRP A 34 -8.86 -16.67 -4.05
CA TRP A 34 -8.43 -16.13 -2.75
C TRP A 34 -9.58 -16.20 -1.74
N ASN A 35 -9.60 -17.24 -0.92
CA ASN A 35 -10.69 -17.54 0.02
C ASN A 35 -10.21 -18.52 1.12
N THR A 36 -11.13 -18.89 2.03
CA THR A 36 -10.86 -19.84 3.12
C THR A 36 -10.42 -21.22 2.64
N ARG A 37 -10.97 -21.73 1.52
CA ARG A 37 -10.56 -23.02 0.96
C ARG A 37 -9.10 -23.00 0.50
N MET A 38 -8.67 -21.92 -0.16
CA MET A 38 -7.27 -21.73 -0.53
C MET A 38 -6.38 -21.64 0.71
N THR A 39 -6.79 -20.88 1.72
CA THR A 39 -6.03 -20.69 2.96
C THR A 39 -5.81 -22.03 3.67
N ARG A 40 -6.88 -22.83 3.84
CA ARG A 40 -6.79 -24.16 4.43
C ARG A 40 -5.86 -25.07 3.64
N ALA A 41 -6.00 -25.11 2.32
CA ALA A 41 -5.16 -25.95 1.46
C ALA A 41 -3.68 -25.54 1.48
N ALA A 42 -3.38 -24.26 1.66
CA ALA A 42 -2.02 -23.76 1.83
C ALA A 42 -1.43 -24.21 3.17
N CYS A 43 -2.18 -24.07 4.26
CA CYS A 43 -1.75 -24.51 5.57
C CYS A 43 -1.57 -26.03 5.69
N GLU A 44 -2.49 -26.82 5.12
CA GLU A 44 -2.38 -28.28 5.06
C GLU A 44 -1.12 -28.72 4.30
N ALA A 45 -0.76 -28.01 3.22
CA ALA A 45 0.47 -28.28 2.49
C ALA A 45 1.74 -27.98 3.31
N CYS A 46 1.65 -27.11 4.31
CA CYS A 46 2.71 -26.84 5.28
C CYS A 46 2.64 -27.76 6.51
N GLY A 47 1.75 -28.75 6.53
CA GLY A 47 1.61 -29.70 7.64
C GLY A 47 0.97 -29.12 8.90
N LEU A 48 0.28 -27.97 8.81
CA LEU A 48 -0.32 -27.31 9.96
C LEU A 48 -1.66 -27.94 10.34
N SER A 49 -1.85 -28.20 11.64
CA SER A 49 -3.14 -28.61 12.20
C SER A 49 -4.16 -27.47 12.12
N LEU A 50 -5.46 -27.76 12.31
CA LEU A 50 -6.48 -26.71 12.36
C LEU A 50 -6.22 -25.70 13.50
N GLY A 51 -5.72 -26.16 14.64
CA GLY A 51 -5.36 -25.27 15.76
C GLY A 51 -4.21 -24.34 15.40
N ASP A 52 -3.17 -24.85 14.71
CA ASP A 52 -2.06 -24.02 14.25
C ASP A 52 -2.52 -23.00 13.20
N GLN A 53 -3.48 -23.37 12.35
CA GLN A 53 -4.06 -22.47 11.36
C GLN A 53 -4.77 -21.29 12.01
N GLU A 54 -5.61 -21.54 13.00
CA GLU A 54 -6.37 -20.51 13.72
C GLU A 54 -5.46 -19.62 14.57
N LEU A 55 -4.36 -20.18 15.09
CA LEU A 55 -3.34 -19.42 15.81
C LEU A 55 -2.53 -18.51 14.87
N LEU A 56 -2.10 -19.03 13.72
CA LEU A 56 -1.23 -18.33 12.77
C LEU A 56 -1.99 -17.30 11.93
N LEU A 57 -3.20 -17.64 11.48
CA LEU A 57 -4.03 -16.83 10.58
C LEU A 57 -5.44 -16.68 11.15
N PRO A 58 -5.63 -15.96 12.28
CA PRO A 58 -6.92 -15.83 12.94
C PRO A 58 -8.01 -15.19 12.06
N ASN A 59 -7.64 -14.41 11.05
CA ASN A 59 -8.56 -13.82 10.04
C ASN A 59 -8.46 -14.54 8.68
N GLY A 60 -7.77 -15.67 8.61
CA GLY A 60 -7.63 -16.54 7.45
C GLY A 60 -7.13 -15.80 6.19
N PRO A 61 -7.92 -15.75 5.09
CA PRO A 61 -7.48 -15.16 3.83
C PRO A 61 -7.17 -13.66 3.92
N ARG A 62 -7.69 -12.94 4.93
CA ARG A 62 -7.35 -11.53 5.16
C ARG A 62 -5.90 -11.37 5.63
N ASP A 63 -5.43 -12.24 6.52
CA ASP A 63 -4.05 -12.19 7.01
C ASP A 63 -3.06 -12.52 5.90
N LEU A 64 -3.36 -13.52 5.06
CA LEU A 64 -2.55 -13.79 3.86
C LEU A 64 -2.51 -12.59 2.91
N ALA A 65 -3.60 -11.83 2.76
CA ALA A 65 -3.63 -10.65 1.89
C ALA A 65 -2.72 -9.54 2.42
N VAL A 66 -2.68 -9.36 3.75
CA VAL A 66 -1.75 -8.45 4.43
C VAL A 66 -0.31 -8.90 4.17
N LEU A 67 0.00 -10.18 4.37
CA LEU A 67 1.34 -10.73 4.15
C LEU A 67 1.79 -10.56 2.69
N LEU A 68 0.91 -10.82 1.72
CA LEU A 68 1.21 -10.63 0.31
C LEU A 68 1.51 -9.17 -0.01
N SER A 69 0.67 -8.24 0.46
CA SER A 69 0.85 -6.81 0.20
C SER A 69 2.17 -6.31 0.78
N ARG A 70 2.48 -6.66 2.03
CA ARG A 70 3.73 -6.27 2.70
C ARG A 70 4.96 -6.88 2.05
N ARG A 71 4.88 -8.13 1.59
CA ARG A 71 5.96 -8.78 0.83
C ARG A 71 6.24 -8.02 -0.45
N HIS A 72 5.21 -7.58 -1.17
CA HIS A 72 5.38 -6.77 -2.37
C HIS A 72 5.93 -5.37 -2.08
N ASP A 73 5.49 -4.72 -0.99
CA ASP A 73 6.05 -3.44 -0.55
C ASP A 73 7.54 -3.58 -0.24
N ALA A 74 7.93 -4.60 0.53
CA ALA A 74 9.31 -4.88 0.87
C ALA A 74 10.17 -5.17 -0.37
N ARG A 75 9.66 -5.96 -1.33
CA ARG A 75 10.33 -6.21 -2.63
C ARG A 75 10.51 -4.92 -3.42
N ALA A 76 9.49 -4.06 -3.45
CA ALA A 76 9.56 -2.77 -4.15
C ALA A 76 10.62 -1.86 -3.53
N LEU A 77 10.61 -1.70 -2.20
CA LEU A 77 11.61 -0.89 -1.49
C LEU A 77 13.02 -1.42 -1.69
N LYS A 78 13.21 -2.74 -1.63
CA LYS A 78 14.49 -3.39 -1.92
C LYS A 78 14.99 -3.10 -3.33
N ALA A 79 14.12 -3.16 -4.34
CA ALA A 79 14.48 -2.82 -5.71
C ALA A 79 14.89 -1.34 -5.86
N LEU A 80 14.35 -0.46 -5.02
CA LEU A 80 14.62 0.97 -5.04
C LEU A 80 15.90 1.37 -4.29
N GLU A 81 16.53 0.48 -3.51
CA GLU A 81 17.77 0.77 -2.77
C GLU A 81 18.91 1.24 -3.68
N ALA A 82 18.99 0.68 -4.89
CA ALA A 82 19.99 1.06 -5.89
C ALA A 82 19.66 2.38 -6.61
N THR A 83 18.48 2.96 -6.39
CA THR A 83 18.02 4.17 -7.09
C THR A 83 18.37 5.43 -6.28
N PRO A 84 19.12 6.40 -6.85
CA PRO A 84 19.53 7.61 -6.13
C PRO A 84 18.37 8.61 -6.04
N ALA A 85 17.42 8.36 -5.13
CA ALA A 85 16.23 9.20 -4.97
C ALA A 85 16.59 10.69 -4.78
N ALA A 86 17.66 10.99 -4.03
CA ALA A 86 18.08 12.36 -3.72
C ALA A 86 18.35 13.23 -4.96
N THR A 87 18.81 12.65 -6.08
CA THR A 87 19.12 13.39 -7.31
C THR A 87 17.90 13.56 -8.23
N MET A 88 16.80 12.87 -7.94
CA MET A 88 15.59 12.87 -8.76
C MET A 88 14.62 13.96 -8.31
N LYS A 89 13.84 14.50 -9.25
CA LYS A 89 12.69 15.35 -8.92
C LYS A 89 11.61 14.51 -8.24
N ILE A 90 10.80 15.10 -7.37
CA ILE A 90 9.78 14.36 -6.60
C ILE A 90 8.84 13.53 -7.50
N ARG A 91 8.44 14.06 -8.66
CA ARG A 91 7.61 13.36 -9.64
C ARG A 91 8.28 12.10 -10.22
N GLU A 92 9.60 12.15 -10.42
CA GLU A 92 10.39 11.02 -10.92
C GLU A 92 10.53 9.96 -9.82
N ARG A 93 10.73 10.39 -8.57
CA ARG A 93 10.70 9.49 -7.41
C ARG A 93 9.37 8.75 -7.33
N ILE A 94 8.25 9.47 -7.35
CA ILE A 94 6.93 8.83 -7.26
C ILE A 94 6.67 7.89 -8.43
N ALA A 95 7.06 8.26 -9.67
CA ALA A 95 6.96 7.35 -10.81
C ALA A 95 7.78 6.06 -10.60
N ALA A 96 9.05 6.18 -10.19
CA ALA A 96 9.91 5.04 -9.91
C ALA A 96 9.37 4.15 -8.77
N ALA A 97 8.85 4.78 -7.71
CA ALA A 97 8.29 4.07 -6.56
C ALA A 97 7.04 3.25 -6.94
N VAL A 98 6.12 3.84 -7.70
CA VAL A 98 4.92 3.15 -8.20
C VAL A 98 5.31 2.03 -9.18
N SER A 99 6.24 2.28 -10.10
CA SER A 99 6.79 1.28 -11.02
C SER A 99 7.37 0.08 -10.27
N ALA A 100 8.22 0.32 -9.28
CA ALA A 100 8.80 -0.75 -8.45
C ALA A 100 7.71 -1.57 -7.74
N ARG A 101 6.66 -0.93 -7.23
CA ARG A 101 5.55 -1.62 -6.56
C ARG A 101 4.69 -2.45 -7.51
N MET A 102 4.45 -1.95 -8.72
CA MET A 102 3.78 -2.68 -9.79
C MET A 102 4.57 -3.93 -10.18
N GLU A 103 5.88 -3.79 -10.40
CA GLU A 103 6.73 -4.92 -10.80
C GLU A 103 6.92 -5.94 -9.66
N ALA A 104 7.00 -5.48 -8.41
CA ALA A 104 7.03 -6.37 -7.25
C ALA A 104 5.78 -7.25 -7.14
N GLY A 105 4.60 -6.68 -7.42
CA GLY A 105 3.34 -7.42 -7.44
C GLY A 105 3.19 -8.33 -8.66
N ALA A 106 3.78 -7.96 -9.79
CA ALA A 106 3.76 -8.75 -11.01
C ALA A 106 4.55 -10.07 -10.92
N GLN A 107 5.44 -10.22 -9.93
CA GLN A 107 6.11 -11.50 -9.65
C GLN A 107 5.12 -12.59 -9.22
N ASP A 108 3.99 -12.20 -8.61
CA ASP A 108 2.92 -13.11 -8.18
C ASP A 108 1.61 -12.80 -8.93
N LEU A 109 1.71 -12.46 -10.24
CA LEU A 109 0.64 -11.84 -11.05
C LEU A 109 -0.75 -12.48 -10.87
N GLU A 110 -0.84 -13.79 -11.04
CA GLU A 110 -2.13 -14.50 -10.98
C GLU A 110 -2.69 -14.55 -9.55
N ALA A 111 -1.84 -14.72 -8.54
CA ALA A 111 -2.27 -14.65 -7.13
C ALA A 111 -2.71 -13.23 -6.75
N ALA A 112 -1.98 -12.21 -7.22
CA ALA A 112 -2.30 -10.80 -7.00
C ALA A 112 -3.67 -10.42 -7.58
N LYS A 113 -4.02 -10.89 -8.79
CA LYS A 113 -5.35 -10.72 -9.38
C LYS A 113 -6.46 -11.31 -8.50
N ARG A 114 -6.25 -12.52 -7.98
CA ARG A 114 -7.23 -13.20 -7.11
C ARG A 114 -7.39 -12.48 -5.77
N CYS A 115 -6.27 -12.07 -5.17
CA CYS A 115 -6.24 -11.27 -3.95
C CYS A 115 -6.96 -9.93 -4.14
N ALA A 116 -6.72 -9.24 -5.26
CA ALA A 116 -7.38 -7.98 -5.59
C ALA A 116 -8.91 -8.14 -5.72
N GLY A 117 -9.36 -9.21 -6.39
CA GLY A 117 -10.79 -9.54 -6.45
C GLY A 117 -11.39 -9.77 -5.06
N PHE A 118 -10.69 -10.51 -4.19
CA PHE A 118 -11.11 -10.73 -2.80
C PHE A 118 -11.17 -9.43 -1.99
N LEU A 119 -10.18 -8.55 -2.10
CA LEU A 119 -10.12 -7.25 -1.43
C LEU A 119 -11.17 -6.26 -1.97
N SER A 120 -11.68 -6.46 -3.17
CA SER A 120 -12.72 -5.60 -3.77
C SER A 120 -14.13 -5.93 -3.27
N LEU A 121 -14.32 -7.03 -2.54
CA LEU A 121 -15.60 -7.39 -1.95
C LEU A 121 -15.98 -6.39 -0.84
N PRO A 122 -17.27 -6.06 -0.65
CA PRO A 122 -17.70 -5.08 0.36
C PRO A 122 -17.22 -5.39 1.78
N THR A 123 -17.05 -6.67 2.13
CA THR A 123 -16.57 -7.12 3.44
C THR A 123 -15.05 -7.02 3.61
N ASN A 124 -14.30 -6.75 2.54
CA ASN A 124 -12.84 -6.68 2.53
C ASN A 124 -12.27 -5.37 1.99
N VAL A 125 -13.11 -4.49 1.44
CA VAL A 125 -12.67 -3.23 0.83
C VAL A 125 -12.02 -2.29 1.84
N ASP A 126 -12.42 -2.38 3.11
CA ASP A 126 -11.78 -1.71 4.24
C ASP A 126 -10.29 -2.08 4.35
N LEU A 127 -9.98 -3.38 4.25
CA LEU A 127 -8.62 -3.89 4.28
C LEU A 127 -7.86 -3.48 3.01
N GLY A 128 -8.51 -3.53 1.85
CA GLY A 128 -7.92 -3.08 0.59
C GLY A 128 -7.44 -1.63 0.66
N PHE A 129 -8.28 -0.72 1.19
CA PHE A 129 -7.89 0.68 1.37
C PHE A 129 -6.78 0.86 2.41
N LYS A 130 -6.82 0.12 3.53
CA LYS A 130 -5.76 0.15 4.54
C LYS A 130 -4.41 -0.27 3.97
N LEU A 131 -4.37 -1.34 3.18
CA LEU A 131 -3.15 -1.82 2.53
C LEU A 131 -2.65 -0.84 1.46
N ALA A 132 -3.53 -0.28 0.64
CA ALA A 132 -3.15 0.75 -0.33
C ALA A 132 -2.58 2.01 0.35
N TRP A 133 -3.13 2.39 1.50
CA TRP A 133 -2.59 3.48 2.32
C TRP A 133 -1.20 3.16 2.87
N GLU A 134 -1.01 1.97 3.44
CA GLU A 134 0.27 1.49 3.95
C GLU A 134 1.34 1.50 2.84
N THR A 135 1.00 0.99 1.66
CA THR A 135 1.90 1.06 0.49
C THR A 135 2.20 2.51 0.10
N ALA A 136 1.19 3.37 -0.03
CA ALA A 136 1.40 4.78 -0.38
C ALA A 136 2.32 5.50 0.63
N ASP A 137 2.17 5.18 1.91
CA ASP A 137 3.01 5.69 3.00
C ASP A 137 4.47 5.23 2.86
N HIS A 138 4.71 3.94 2.60
CA HIS A 138 6.05 3.42 2.32
C HIS A 138 6.73 4.10 1.13
N LEU A 139 6.00 4.23 0.01
CA LEU A 139 6.53 4.86 -1.21
C LEU A 139 6.84 6.35 -1.02
N TRP A 140 5.99 7.09 -0.29
CA TRP A 140 6.26 8.50 0.04
C TRP A 140 7.44 8.66 0.98
N ARG A 141 7.59 7.80 1.99
CA ARG A 141 8.77 7.82 2.87
C ARG A 141 10.05 7.59 2.08
N TRP A 142 10.06 6.60 1.18
CA TRP A 142 11.20 6.38 0.27
C TRP A 142 11.48 7.60 -0.61
N ALA A 143 10.43 8.29 -1.09
CA ALA A 143 10.57 9.51 -1.89
C ALA A 143 11.08 10.74 -1.09
N GLY A 144 11.20 10.62 0.25
CA GLY A 144 11.70 11.65 1.15
C GLY A 144 10.61 12.50 1.84
N ASP A 145 9.36 12.02 1.91
CA ASP A 145 8.29 12.71 2.63
C ASP A 145 8.48 12.64 4.15
N THR A 146 8.52 13.80 4.81
CA THR A 146 8.57 13.93 6.28
C THR A 146 7.33 14.63 6.84
N ALA A 147 6.29 14.82 6.04
CA ALA A 147 5.09 15.55 6.45
C ALA A 147 4.32 14.80 7.54
N THR A 148 3.90 15.54 8.57
CA THR A 148 3.06 15.06 9.68
C THR A 148 1.76 15.86 9.83
N ASP A 149 1.51 16.79 8.90
CA ASP A 149 0.37 17.70 8.87
C ASP A 149 -0.68 17.26 7.83
N GLN A 150 -1.56 18.15 7.38
CA GLN A 150 -2.55 17.85 6.34
C GLN A 150 -1.93 17.28 5.06
N ASN A 151 -0.71 17.68 4.70
CA ASN A 151 -0.02 17.17 3.52
C ASN A 151 0.26 15.66 3.64
N HIS A 152 0.47 15.16 4.86
CA HIS A 152 0.61 13.72 5.11
C HIS A 152 -0.56 12.95 4.51
N TYR A 153 -1.78 13.41 4.81
CA TYR A 153 -3.00 12.75 4.39
C TYR A 153 -3.30 12.95 2.91
N SER A 154 -3.20 14.19 2.41
CA SER A 154 -3.50 14.48 1.00
C SER A 154 -2.56 13.75 0.05
N LYS A 155 -1.26 13.67 0.35
CA LYS A 155 -0.27 12.96 -0.47
C LYS A 155 -0.59 11.46 -0.59
N ARG A 156 -0.97 10.81 0.51
CA ARG A 156 -1.30 9.37 0.56
C ARG A 156 -2.63 9.09 -0.13
N ALA A 157 -3.64 9.93 0.08
CA ALA A 157 -4.91 9.82 -0.60
C ALA A 157 -4.75 9.95 -2.14
N ILE A 158 -4.01 10.96 -2.60
CA ILE A 158 -3.72 11.17 -4.03
C ILE A 158 -2.95 9.97 -4.59
N LEU A 159 -1.90 9.53 -3.91
CA LEU A 159 -1.10 8.39 -4.38
C LEU A 159 -1.91 7.09 -4.39
N GLY A 160 -2.78 6.84 -3.41
CA GLY A 160 -3.71 5.71 -3.42
C GLY A 160 -4.63 5.72 -4.64
N GLY A 161 -5.14 6.90 -5.03
CA GLY A 161 -5.93 7.09 -6.25
C GLY A 161 -5.17 6.86 -7.56
N ILE A 162 -3.83 6.85 -7.53
CA ILE A 162 -2.98 6.49 -8.68
C ILE A 162 -2.61 5.00 -8.61
N LEU A 163 -2.22 4.53 -7.42
CA LEU A 163 -1.68 3.21 -7.18
C LEU A 163 -2.70 2.11 -7.48
N ILE A 164 -3.94 2.23 -6.98
CA ILE A 164 -4.96 1.17 -7.15
C ILE A 164 -5.27 0.94 -8.64
N PRO A 165 -5.57 1.98 -9.46
CA PRO A 165 -5.77 1.77 -10.89
C PRO A 165 -4.50 1.33 -11.62
N ALA A 166 -3.32 1.83 -11.24
CA ALA A 166 -2.06 1.43 -11.86
C ALA A 166 -1.77 -0.07 -11.65
N LEU A 167 -1.98 -0.59 -10.44
CA LEU A 167 -1.89 -2.02 -10.15
C LEU A 167 -2.90 -2.82 -10.97
N THR A 168 -4.14 -2.36 -11.06
CA THR A 168 -5.19 -3.00 -11.86
C THR A 168 -4.78 -3.08 -13.33
N MET A 169 -4.36 -1.98 -13.93
CA MET A 169 -3.84 -1.95 -15.30
C MET A 169 -2.63 -2.84 -15.45
N ARG A 170 -1.72 -2.86 -14.48
CA ARG A 170 -0.54 -3.73 -14.53
C ARG A 170 -0.91 -5.20 -14.59
N TRP A 171 -1.99 -5.59 -13.92
CA TRP A 171 -2.45 -6.96 -13.89
C TRP A 171 -3.16 -7.39 -15.16
N PHE A 172 -4.00 -6.53 -15.73
CA PHE A 172 -4.89 -6.89 -16.84
C PHE A 172 -4.43 -6.39 -18.22
N ASP A 173 -3.78 -5.23 -18.27
CA ASP A 173 -3.39 -4.56 -19.53
C ASP A 173 -1.86 -4.57 -19.77
N GLY A 174 -1.09 -4.97 -18.75
CA GLY A 174 0.37 -5.11 -18.84
C GLY A 174 1.15 -3.85 -18.44
N ARG A 175 2.49 -3.95 -18.50
CA ARG A 175 3.39 -2.94 -17.96
C ARG A 175 3.31 -1.60 -18.68
N GLU A 176 3.33 -1.61 -20.01
CA GLU A 176 3.34 -0.38 -20.81
C GLU A 176 2.10 0.48 -20.56
N ALA A 177 0.92 -0.14 -20.56
CA ALA A 177 -0.34 0.54 -20.28
C ALA A 177 -0.34 1.16 -18.86
N ALA A 178 0.15 0.42 -17.87
CA ALA A 178 0.21 0.86 -16.48
C ALA A 178 1.20 2.02 -16.27
N GLU A 179 2.41 1.93 -16.82
CA GLU A 179 3.42 2.99 -16.76
C GLU A 179 2.94 4.27 -17.45
N ALA A 180 2.32 4.14 -18.63
CA ALA A 180 1.73 5.26 -19.34
C ALA A 180 0.59 5.92 -18.54
N PHE A 181 -0.22 5.12 -17.84
CA PHE A 181 -1.24 5.65 -16.93
C PHE A 181 -0.63 6.43 -15.76
N VAL A 182 0.39 5.87 -15.10
CA VAL A 182 1.07 6.52 -13.98
C VAL A 182 1.66 7.86 -14.41
N ALA A 183 2.36 7.89 -15.56
CA ALA A 183 2.92 9.12 -16.11
C ALA A 183 1.84 10.20 -16.31
N ARG A 184 0.73 9.87 -16.98
CA ARG A 184 -0.39 10.81 -17.18
C ARG A 184 -1.00 11.28 -15.86
N ARG A 185 -1.13 10.41 -14.86
CA ARG A 185 -1.70 10.79 -13.55
C ARG A 185 -0.79 11.72 -12.76
N ILE A 186 0.52 11.50 -12.82
CA ILE A 186 1.51 12.39 -12.20
C ILE A 186 1.45 13.78 -12.88
N GLU A 187 1.37 13.85 -14.21
CA GLU A 187 1.20 15.12 -14.92
C GLU A 187 -0.08 15.86 -14.52
N ASN A 188 -1.20 15.14 -14.37
CA ASN A 188 -2.45 15.72 -13.91
C ASN A 188 -2.33 16.33 -12.51
N VAL A 189 -1.64 15.65 -11.57
CA VAL A 189 -1.37 16.19 -10.23
C VAL A 189 -0.54 17.46 -10.31
N MET A 190 0.52 17.47 -11.13
CA MET A 190 1.34 18.67 -11.32
C MET A 190 0.56 19.85 -11.91
N ALA A 191 -0.33 19.58 -12.88
CA ALA A 191 -1.20 20.60 -13.46
C ALA A 191 -2.18 21.17 -12.42
N PHE A 192 -2.75 20.30 -11.58
CA PHE A 192 -3.64 20.70 -10.49
C PHE A 192 -2.92 21.56 -9.44
N GLU A 193 -1.71 21.16 -9.01
CA GLU A 193 -0.91 21.94 -8.06
C GLU A 193 -0.52 23.31 -8.63
N LYS A 194 -0.15 23.39 -9.92
CA LYS A 194 0.11 24.67 -10.58
C LYS A 194 -1.12 25.57 -10.64
N TRP A 195 -2.29 25.00 -10.92
CA TRP A 195 -3.56 25.73 -10.92
C TRP A 195 -3.92 26.23 -9.51
N LYS A 196 -3.70 25.43 -8.47
CA LYS A 196 -3.94 25.85 -7.08
C LYS A 196 -3.00 26.97 -6.64
N ALA A 197 -1.73 26.94 -7.05
CA ALA A 197 -0.76 27.96 -6.64
C ALA A 197 -1.17 29.40 -7.04
N GLY A 198 -2.07 29.55 -8.02
CA GLY A 198 -2.66 30.83 -8.42
C GLY A 198 -3.99 31.18 -7.71
N LYS A 199 -4.43 30.40 -6.71
CA LYS A 199 -5.74 30.56 -6.08
C LYS A 199 -5.64 30.54 -4.55
N ASP A 200 -6.26 31.51 -3.91
CA ASP A 200 -6.40 31.56 -2.46
C ASP A 200 -7.70 30.86 -2.04
N PHE A 201 -7.60 29.58 -1.72
CA PHE A 201 -8.74 28.77 -1.28
C PHE A 201 -9.15 29.04 0.18
N ASP A 202 -8.30 29.72 0.95
CA ASP A 202 -8.60 30.13 2.33
C ASP A 202 -9.33 31.48 2.39
N ALA A 203 -9.33 32.24 1.29
CA ALA A 203 -10.00 33.53 1.18
C ALA A 203 -11.48 33.49 1.63
N PRO A 204 -12.32 32.50 1.27
CA PRO A 204 -13.72 32.44 1.72
C PRO A 204 -13.84 32.22 3.24
N VAL A 205 -13.03 31.31 3.79
CA VAL A 205 -13.02 31.01 5.23
C VAL A 205 -12.51 32.20 6.03
N ARG A 206 -11.46 32.86 5.56
CA ARG A 206 -10.92 34.08 6.17
C ARG A 206 -11.93 35.23 6.09
N THR A 207 -12.62 35.40 4.96
CA THR A 207 -13.68 36.40 4.81
C THR A 207 -14.83 36.17 5.80
N ILE A 208 -15.27 34.93 5.99
CA ILE A 208 -16.30 34.57 6.98
C ILE A 208 -15.78 34.83 8.40
N THR A 209 -14.54 34.42 8.70
CA THR A 209 -13.93 34.60 10.03
C THR A 209 -13.75 36.08 10.36
N GLU A 210 -13.35 36.91 9.39
CA GLU A 210 -13.27 38.36 9.53
C GLU A 210 -14.65 39.01 9.70
N ALA A 211 -15.65 38.58 8.94
CA ALA A 211 -17.03 39.07 9.08
C ALA A 211 -17.60 38.76 10.47
N LEU A 212 -17.41 37.53 10.95
CA LEU A 212 -17.81 37.11 12.30
C LEU A 212 -17.00 37.83 13.38
N GLY A 213 -15.70 38.08 13.15
CA GLY A 213 -14.86 38.88 14.03
C GLY A 213 -15.34 40.33 14.14
N ARG A 214 -15.69 40.96 13.03
CA ARG A 214 -16.27 42.33 12.99
C ARG A 214 -17.63 42.40 13.68
N LEU A 215 -18.48 41.37 13.51
CA LEU A 215 -19.77 41.26 14.19
C LEU A 215 -19.61 41.08 15.71
N ARG A 216 -18.62 40.31 16.16
CA ARG A 216 -18.41 39.99 17.57
C ARG A 216 -17.71 41.11 18.36
N TYR A 217 -16.79 41.83 17.74
CA TYR A 217 -15.93 42.78 18.45
C TYR A 217 -16.11 44.24 18.03
N GLY A 218 -16.93 44.52 17.00
CA GLY A 218 -17.08 45.86 16.43
C GLY A 218 -15.82 46.36 15.72
N GLN A 219 -15.96 47.30 14.79
CA GLN A 219 -14.79 47.97 14.20
C GLN A 219 -14.04 48.71 15.30
N LYS A 220 -12.75 48.40 15.52
CA LYS A 220 -11.87 49.36 16.19
C LYS A 220 -11.87 50.63 15.32
N ALA A 221 -12.32 51.73 15.92
CA ALA A 221 -12.23 53.08 15.37
C ALA A 221 -10.78 53.44 15.02
#